data_AF-A0A1I5WQR7-F1
#
_entry.id   AF-A0A1I5WQR7-F1
#
_cell.length_a   1.000
_cell.length_b   1.000
_cell.length_c   1.000
_cell.angle_alpha   90.00
_cell.angle_beta   90.00
_cell.angle_gamma   90.00
#
_symmetry.space_group_name_H-M   'P 1'
#
loop_
_entity.id
_entity.type
_entity.pdbx_description
1 polymer ?
#
loop_
_entity_poly.entity_id
_entity_poly.type
_entity_poly.pdbx_seq_one_letter_code
_entity_poly.pdbx_strand_id
1 'polypeptide(L)'
;MSTTQLFTITFYLVVPFWALMILAPRWSVTVRIIASPWIAAPPLVCYAILLVPHLGELWAVMSRPDLETLREFLGSPIGAAGLWAHLVGYDLLVGRWMYADSRVRGVHPLAMAPILLVTILLSPFGLLAYLLVRSAHPGAPTTGTPSSPPAPEAEPSPPAPEAEPSPPVPEAATSPPAASGDRRP
;
A
#
# COMPACT_ATOMS: atom_id res chain seq x y z
N MET A 1 8.73 35.67 8.08
CA MET A 1 9.17 34.72 9.13
C MET A 1 10.67 34.52 9.00
N SER A 2 11.41 34.45 10.09
CA SER A 2 12.84 34.15 10.04
C SER A 2 13.09 32.66 9.78
N THR A 3 14.24 32.31 9.20
CA THR A 3 14.63 30.92 8.90
C THR A 3 14.61 30.05 10.15
N THR A 4 15.06 30.58 11.29
CA THR A 4 15.01 29.92 12.60
C THR A 4 13.58 29.59 13.04
N GLN A 5 12.61 30.46 12.76
CA GLN A 5 11.20 30.19 13.08
C GLN A 5 10.65 29.03 12.24
N LEU A 6 10.93 29.01 10.92
CA LEU A 6 10.49 27.92 10.05
C LEU A 6 11.14 26.58 10.45
N PHE A 7 12.42 26.59 10.81
CA PHE A 7 13.13 25.43 11.32
C PHE A 7 12.42 24.84 12.55
N THR A 8 12.14 25.67 13.55
CA THR A 8 11.47 25.25 14.80
C THR A 8 10.05 24.76 14.56
N ILE A 9 9.28 25.46 13.71
CA ILE A 9 7.92 25.05 13.35
C ILE A 9 7.93 23.67 12.69
N THR A 10 8.87 23.44 11.76
CA THR A 10 8.96 22.16 11.04
C THR A 10 9.18 20.99 12.00
N PHE A 11 10.02 21.17 13.03
CA PHE A 11 10.22 20.16 14.07
C PHE A 11 8.94 19.88 14.87
N TYR A 12 8.33 20.91 15.47
CA TYR A 12 7.17 20.72 16.34
C TYR A 12 5.94 20.20 15.60
N LEU A 13 5.84 20.47 14.31
CA LEU A 13 4.70 20.08 13.52
C LEU A 13 4.61 18.56 13.35
N VAL A 14 5.74 17.86 13.20
CA VAL A 14 5.73 16.40 13.00
C VAL A 14 5.58 15.60 14.29
N VAL A 15 5.96 16.18 15.44
CA VAL A 15 5.87 15.56 16.77
C VAL A 15 4.50 14.94 17.08
N PRO A 16 3.35 15.63 16.88
CA PRO A 16 2.05 15.03 17.16
C PRO A 16 1.76 13.80 16.30
N PHE A 17 2.19 13.77 15.04
CA PHE A 17 1.98 12.59 14.18
C PHE A 17 2.79 11.39 14.67
N TRP A 18 4.05 11.61 15.06
CA TRP A 18 4.88 10.56 15.66
C TRP A 18 4.33 10.08 17.00
N ALA A 19 3.91 10.99 17.86
CA ALA A 19 3.29 10.66 19.15
C ALA A 19 2.02 9.81 18.96
N LEU A 20 1.17 10.15 17.99
CA LEU A 20 -0.02 9.35 17.67
C LEU A 20 0.36 7.94 17.19
N MET A 21 1.35 7.80 16.30
CA MET A 21 1.79 6.50 15.79
C MET A 21 2.42 5.62 16.87
N ILE A 22 3.14 6.20 17.83
CA ILE A 22 3.87 5.46 18.87
C ILE A 22 2.99 5.18 20.09
N LEU A 23 2.30 6.20 20.63
CA LEU A 23 1.55 6.10 21.89
C LEU A 23 0.12 5.62 21.69
N ALA A 24 -0.51 6.00 20.58
CA ALA A 24 -1.91 5.68 20.29
C ALA A 24 -2.08 4.93 18.94
N PRO A 25 -1.30 3.87 18.66
CA PRO A 25 -1.27 3.23 17.35
C PRO A 25 -2.63 2.65 16.95
N ARG A 26 -3.46 2.20 17.89
CA ARG A 26 -4.74 1.53 17.60
C ARG A 26 -5.95 2.47 17.64
N TRP A 27 -5.75 3.75 17.94
CA TRP A 27 -6.85 4.70 18.04
C TRP A 27 -7.44 5.00 16.66
N SER A 28 -8.76 4.98 16.54
CA SER A 28 -9.47 5.19 15.26
C SER A 28 -9.12 6.52 14.59
N VAL A 29 -8.90 7.56 15.39
CA VAL A 29 -8.45 8.87 14.91
C VAL A 29 -7.03 8.79 14.35
N THR A 30 -6.09 8.15 15.07
CA THR A 30 -4.73 7.91 14.56
C THR A 30 -4.76 7.19 13.23
N VAL A 31 -5.49 6.08 13.14
CA VAL A 31 -5.59 5.29 11.92
C VAL A 31 -6.13 6.13 10.77
N ARG A 32 -7.16 6.95 11.01
CA ARG A 32 -7.76 7.82 10.00
C ARG A 32 -6.84 8.95 9.55
N ILE A 33 -6.15 9.62 10.47
CA ILE A 33 -5.21 10.70 10.15
C ILE A 33 -4.03 10.15 9.37
N ILE A 34 -3.40 9.10 9.90
CA ILE A 34 -2.19 8.51 9.33
C ILE A 34 -2.48 7.79 8.02
N ALA A 35 -3.72 7.35 7.75
CA ALA A 35 -4.12 6.81 6.46
C ALA A 35 -4.00 7.82 5.30
N SER A 36 -4.10 9.13 5.58
CA SER A 36 -3.97 10.18 4.57
C SER A 36 -2.50 10.41 4.20
N PRO A 37 -2.14 10.52 2.90
CA PRO A 37 -0.78 10.89 2.50
C PRO A 37 -0.45 12.36 2.83
N TRP A 38 -1.47 13.19 3.10
CA TRP A 38 -1.32 14.62 3.35
C TRP A 38 -0.68 14.97 4.69
N ILE A 39 -0.38 14.00 5.55
CA ILE A 39 0.31 14.27 6.82
C ILE A 39 1.71 14.87 6.63
N ALA A 40 2.36 14.59 5.49
CA ALA A 40 3.66 15.15 5.14
C ALA A 40 3.56 16.51 4.46
N ALA A 41 2.36 16.97 4.11
CA ALA A 41 2.18 18.24 3.42
C ALA A 41 2.75 19.43 4.20
N PRO A 42 2.57 19.56 5.53
CA PRO A 42 3.08 20.74 6.20
C PRO A 42 4.61 20.89 6.24
N PRO A 43 5.45 19.86 6.54
CA PRO A 43 6.90 20.01 6.40
C PRO A 43 7.31 20.23 4.93
N LEU A 44 6.60 19.64 3.96
CA LEU A 44 6.83 19.91 2.54
C LEU A 44 6.50 21.35 2.14
N VAL A 45 5.46 21.95 2.72
CA VAL A 45 5.13 23.36 2.51
C VAL A 45 6.21 24.26 3.11
N CYS A 46 6.71 23.95 4.31
CA CYS A 46 7.86 24.67 4.88
C CYS A 46 9.10 24.55 4.00
N TYR A 47 9.40 23.35 3.49
CA TYR A 47 10.47 23.10 2.53
C TYR A 47 10.30 23.96 1.27
N ALA A 48 9.10 23.97 0.68
CA ALA A 48 8.81 24.76 -0.52
C ALA A 48 8.97 26.27 -0.27
N ILE A 49 8.47 26.79 0.86
CA ILE A 49 8.61 28.21 1.21
C ILE A 49 10.09 28.61 1.34
N LEU A 50 10.94 27.74 1.88
CA LEU A 50 12.37 28.00 2.02
C LEU A 50 13.09 27.94 0.67
N LEU A 51 12.84 26.89 -0.12
CA LEU A 51 13.68 26.56 -1.28
C LEU A 51 13.16 27.07 -2.63
N VAL A 52 11.85 27.28 -2.79
CA VAL A 52 11.30 27.82 -4.05
C VAL A 52 11.94 29.14 -4.48
N PRO A 53 12.18 30.12 -3.57
CA PRO A 53 12.85 31.36 -3.94
C PRO A 53 14.32 31.18 -4.33
N HIS A 54 14.95 30.06 -3.92
CA HIS A 54 16.37 29.76 -4.09
C HIS A 54 16.59 28.61 -5.10
N LEU A 55 15.59 28.33 -5.96
CA LEU A 55 15.66 27.22 -6.91
C LEU A 55 16.84 27.33 -7.88
N GLY A 56 17.26 28.54 -8.25
CA GLY A 56 18.41 28.75 -9.12
C GLY A 56 19.72 28.27 -8.48
N GLU A 57 19.92 28.59 -7.21
CA GLU A 57 21.08 28.13 -6.42
C GLU A 57 21.02 26.62 -6.21
N LEU A 58 19.85 26.10 -5.82
CA LEU A 58 19.61 24.67 -5.65
C LEU A 58 19.91 23.90 -6.95
N TRP A 59 19.45 24.41 -8.09
CA TRP A 59 19.68 23.82 -9.40
C TRP A 59 21.16 23.85 -9.80
N ALA A 60 21.88 24.92 -9.50
CA ALA A 60 23.32 25.00 -9.75
C ALA A 60 24.09 23.91 -8.97
N VAL A 61 23.74 23.72 -7.69
CA VAL A 61 24.30 22.67 -6.82
C VAL A 61 23.97 21.27 -7.36
N MET A 62 22.73 21.04 -7.79
CA MET A 62 22.28 19.71 -8.25
C MET A 62 22.76 19.34 -9.66
N SER A 63 22.87 20.32 -10.56
CA SER A 63 23.28 20.09 -11.96
C SER A 63 24.78 19.83 -12.11
N ARG A 64 25.59 20.28 -11.14
CA ARG A 64 27.00 19.97 -11.02
C ARG A 64 27.29 19.54 -9.58
N PRO A 65 27.21 18.23 -9.28
CA PRO A 65 27.43 17.73 -7.93
C PRO A 65 28.91 17.87 -7.55
N ASP A 66 29.27 19.09 -7.17
CA ASP A 66 30.56 19.46 -6.60
C ASP A 66 30.43 19.54 -5.08
N LEU A 67 31.36 18.90 -4.37
CA LEU A 67 31.29 18.77 -2.93
C LEU A 67 31.43 20.12 -2.21
N GLU A 68 32.24 21.03 -2.75
CA GLU A 68 32.45 22.34 -2.13
C GLU A 68 31.20 23.20 -2.27
N THR A 69 30.61 23.23 -3.47
CA THR A 69 29.37 23.96 -3.74
C THR A 69 28.21 23.46 -2.86
N LEU A 70 28.11 22.15 -2.66
CA LEU A 70 27.13 21.56 -1.74
C LEU A 70 27.40 21.95 -0.27
N ARG A 71 28.66 21.94 0.15
CA ARG A 71 29.08 22.29 1.52
C ARG A 71 28.77 23.76 1.84
N GLU A 72 29.03 24.66 0.90
CA GLU A 72 28.69 26.08 1.04
C GLU A 72 27.18 26.28 1.20
N PHE A 73 26.39 25.64 0.33
CA PHE A 73 24.93 25.74 0.39
C PHE A 73 24.37 25.18 1.70
N LEU A 74 24.80 23.97 2.11
CA LEU A 74 24.35 23.34 3.36
C LEU A 74 24.86 24.06 4.61
N GLY A 75 25.99 24.78 4.53
CA GLY A 75 26.49 25.63 5.60
C GLY A 75 25.68 26.91 5.80
N SER A 76 24.86 27.30 4.81
CA SER A 76 23.98 28.46 4.93
C SER A 76 22.76 28.17 5.80
N PRO A 77 22.19 29.17 6.51
CA PRO A 77 20.96 28.98 7.28
C PRO A 77 19.79 28.46 6.45
N ILE A 78 19.68 28.90 5.18
CA ILE A 78 18.59 28.51 4.29
C ILE A 78 18.76 27.06 3.80
N GLY A 79 19.98 26.67 3.42
CA GLY A 79 20.27 25.30 3.01
C GLY A 79 20.12 24.31 4.16
N ALA A 80 20.60 24.67 5.35
CA ALA A 80 20.41 23.85 6.56
C ALA A 80 18.93 23.68 6.93
N ALA A 81 18.15 24.76 6.96
CA ALA A 81 16.72 24.69 7.27
C ALA A 81 15.92 23.96 6.19
N GLY A 82 16.29 24.14 4.91
CA GLY A 82 15.71 23.43 3.78
C GLY A 82 15.97 21.93 3.86
N LEU A 83 17.22 21.53 4.06
CA LEU A 83 17.59 20.12 4.23
C LEU A 83 16.86 19.52 5.44
N TRP A 84 16.79 20.25 6.55
CA TRP A 84 16.04 19.80 7.73
C TRP A 84 14.56 19.55 7.42
N ALA A 85 13.89 20.49 6.74
CA ALA A 85 12.49 20.31 6.36
C ALA A 85 12.27 19.15 5.39
N HIS A 86 13.23 18.93 4.48
CA HIS A 86 13.23 17.78 3.58
C HIS A 86 13.33 16.45 4.34
N LEU A 87 14.30 16.34 5.26
CA LEU A 87 14.52 15.15 6.09
C LEU A 87 13.27 14.84 6.93
N VAL A 88 12.76 15.83 7.65
CA VAL A 88 11.58 15.67 8.49
C VAL A 88 10.34 15.25 7.67
N GLY A 89 10.16 15.80 6.48
CA GLY A 89 9.09 15.40 5.56
C GLY A 89 9.25 13.96 5.05
N TYR A 90 10.46 13.59 4.63
CA TYR A 90 10.79 12.23 4.19
C TYR A 90 10.58 11.21 5.32
N ASP A 91 11.08 11.48 6.52
CA ASP A 91 10.98 10.60 7.68
C ASP A 91 9.53 10.34 8.06
N LEU A 92 8.67 11.36 7.98
CA LEU A 92 7.25 11.21 8.23
C LEU A 92 6.55 10.35 7.17
N LEU A 93 6.90 10.50 5.89
CA LEU A 93 6.39 9.64 4.81
C LEU A 93 6.79 8.19 4.99
N VAL A 94 8.06 7.95 5.32
CA VAL A 94 8.59 6.60 5.58
C VAL A 94 7.96 6.01 6.84
N GLY A 95 7.90 6.77 7.93
CA GLY A 95 7.24 6.40 9.18
C GLY A 95 5.77 6.02 8.99
N ARG A 96 5.03 6.84 8.22
CA ARG A 96 3.64 6.55 7.82
C ARG A 96 3.52 5.23 7.08
N TRP A 97 4.36 5.02 6.07
CA TRP A 97 4.35 3.82 5.26
C TRP A 97 4.63 2.58 6.12
N MET A 98 5.67 2.62 6.95
CA MET A 98 6.00 1.53 7.88
C MET A 98 4.86 1.26 8.85
N TYR A 99 4.28 2.31 9.43
CA TYR A 99 3.12 2.17 10.31
C TYR A 99 1.96 1.48 9.58
N ALA A 100 1.58 1.92 8.38
CA ALA A 100 0.46 1.34 7.64
C ALA A 100 0.73 -0.12 7.21
N ASP A 101 1.91 -0.40 6.65
CA ASP A 101 2.30 -1.75 6.21
C ASP A 101 2.39 -2.71 7.42
N SER A 102 2.89 -2.26 8.56
CA SER A 102 3.03 -3.09 9.77
C SER A 102 1.69 -3.57 10.30
N ARG A 103 0.64 -2.74 10.11
CA ARG A 103 -0.73 -3.04 10.54
C ARG A 103 -1.39 -4.06 9.65
N VAL A 104 -1.17 -3.98 8.33
CA VAL A 104 -1.64 -5.00 7.38
C VAL A 104 -0.97 -6.36 7.66
N ARG A 105 0.29 -6.35 8.10
CA ARG A 105 1.06 -7.56 8.44
C ARG A 105 0.85 -8.09 9.86
N GLY A 106 0.10 -7.37 10.69
CA GLY A 106 -0.13 -7.74 12.09
C GLY A 106 1.10 -7.64 12.99
N VAL A 107 2.10 -6.81 12.65
CA VAL A 107 3.27 -6.57 13.51
C VAL A 107 2.83 -5.88 14.81
N HIS A 108 3.35 -6.36 15.94
CA HIS A 108 2.96 -5.84 17.25
C HIS A 108 3.42 -4.37 17.44
N PRO A 109 2.56 -3.46 17.92
CA PRO A 109 2.91 -2.04 18.07
C PRO A 109 4.13 -1.77 18.95
N LEU A 110 4.37 -2.63 19.95
CA LEU A 110 5.53 -2.50 20.85
C LEU A 110 6.86 -2.78 20.15
N ALA A 111 6.87 -3.61 19.10
CA ALA A 111 8.05 -3.81 18.25
C ALA A 111 8.22 -2.67 17.23
N MET A 112 7.10 -2.09 16.77
CA MET A 112 7.13 -0.93 15.87
C MET A 112 7.59 0.35 16.57
N ALA A 113 7.26 0.57 17.84
CA ALA A 113 7.63 1.77 18.59
C ALA A 113 9.14 2.10 18.54
N PRO A 114 10.07 1.18 18.86
CA PRO A 114 11.51 1.47 18.77
C PRO A 114 11.98 1.68 17.32
N ILE A 115 11.38 0.99 16.34
CA ILE A 115 11.70 1.17 14.92
C ILE A 115 11.30 2.58 14.45
N LEU A 116 10.10 3.02 14.82
CA LEU A 116 9.61 4.37 14.55
C LEU A 116 10.50 5.42 15.25
N LEU A 117 10.95 5.17 16.47
CA LEU A 117 11.86 6.07 17.18
C LEU A 117 13.22 6.19 16.49
N VAL A 118 13.81 5.07 16.05
CA VAL A 118 15.03 5.08 15.23
C VAL A 118 14.79 5.83 13.93
N THR A 119 13.59 5.70 13.34
CA THR A 119 13.25 6.38 12.08
C THR A 119 13.24 7.91 12.21
N ILE A 120 12.78 8.45 13.36
CA ILE A 120 12.78 9.90 13.62
C ILE A 120 14.18 10.52 13.54
N LEU A 121 15.21 9.76 13.92
CA LEU A 121 16.59 10.23 13.99
C LEU A 121 17.40 9.81 12.77
N LEU A 122 17.24 8.55 12.39
CA LEU A 122 18.07 7.79 11.46
C LEU A 122 17.13 6.95 10.55
N SER A 123 16.29 7.64 9.78
CA SER A 123 15.30 7.02 8.86
C SER A 123 15.84 5.88 7.99
N PRO A 124 17.04 5.96 7.37
CA PRO A 124 17.60 4.84 6.62
C PRO A 124 17.77 3.55 7.44
N PHE A 125 18.17 3.68 8.71
CA PHE A 125 18.35 2.55 9.62
C PHE A 125 17.02 2.04 10.16
N GLY A 126 16.07 2.96 10.44
CA GLY A 126 14.71 2.58 10.83
C GLY A 126 14.01 1.81 9.72
N LEU A 127 14.13 2.26 8.47
CA LEU A 127 13.63 1.57 7.29
C LEU A 127 14.27 0.19 7.12
N LEU A 128 15.60 0.10 7.24
CA LEU A 128 16.29 -1.19 7.16
C LEU A 128 15.83 -2.17 8.24
N ALA A 129 15.73 -1.71 9.49
CA ALA A 129 15.22 -2.50 10.61
C ALA A 129 13.78 -2.97 10.35
N TYR A 130 12.93 -2.10 9.81
CA TYR A 130 11.57 -2.46 9.44
C TYR A 130 11.52 -3.49 8.32
N LEU A 131 12.36 -3.36 7.29
CA LEU A 131 12.42 -4.35 6.20
C LEU A 131 12.84 -5.74 6.70
N LEU A 132 13.72 -5.81 7.69
CA LEU A 132 14.06 -7.07 8.36
C LEU A 132 12.85 -7.66 9.10
N VAL A 133 12.13 -6.86 9.89
CA VAL A 133 10.89 -7.31 10.57
C VAL A 133 9.83 -7.74 9.56
N ARG A 134 9.66 -6.97 8.49
CA ARG A 134 8.74 -7.25 7.39
C ARG A 134 9.01 -8.60 6.73
N SER A 135 10.28 -9.01 6.62
CA SER A 135 10.66 -10.31 6.05
C SER A 135 10.20 -11.49 6.93
N ALA A 136 10.16 -11.30 8.25
CA ALA A 136 9.64 -12.27 9.21
C ALA A 136 8.09 -12.29 9.31
N HIS A 137 7.42 -11.27 8.74
CA HIS A 137 5.97 -11.17 8.67
C HIS A 137 5.49 -11.05 7.21
N PRO A 138 5.51 -12.16 6.43
CA PRO A 138 5.01 -12.18 5.06
C PRO A 138 3.57 -11.65 5.00
N GLY A 139 3.30 -10.78 4.02
CA GLY A 139 1.93 -10.36 3.74
C GLY A 139 1.15 -11.56 3.22
N ALA A 140 -0.16 -11.61 3.48
CA ALA A 140 -1.01 -12.65 2.91
C ALA A 140 -0.78 -12.72 1.39
N PRO A 141 -0.57 -13.91 0.80
CA PRO A 141 -0.48 -14.05 -0.64
C PRO A 141 -1.76 -13.50 -1.25
N THR A 142 -1.67 -12.47 -2.08
CA THR A 142 -2.71 -12.19 -3.06
C THR A 142 -2.75 -13.41 -3.96
N THR A 143 -3.72 -14.31 -3.74
CA THR A 143 -3.99 -15.47 -4.58
C THR A 143 -4.52 -14.97 -5.92
N GLY A 144 -3.66 -14.32 -6.69
CA GLY A 144 -3.82 -14.19 -8.14
C GLY A 144 -3.40 -15.53 -8.73
N THR A 145 -4.25 -16.55 -8.59
CA THR A 145 -4.29 -17.57 -9.64
C THR A 145 -4.55 -16.79 -10.92
N PRO A 146 -3.68 -16.81 -11.94
CA PRO A 146 -4.06 -16.28 -13.23
C PRO A 146 -5.24 -17.13 -13.67
N SER A 147 -6.45 -16.58 -13.57
CA SER A 147 -7.63 -17.17 -14.15
C SER A 147 -7.27 -17.48 -15.59
N SER A 148 -7.28 -18.76 -15.96
CA SER A 148 -7.22 -19.17 -17.36
C SER A 148 -8.14 -18.25 -18.17
N PRO A 149 -7.73 -17.80 -19.37
CA PRO A 149 -8.60 -16.99 -20.22
C PRO A 149 -9.95 -17.70 -20.37
N PRO A 150 -11.08 -16.96 -20.30
CA PRO A 150 -12.39 -17.59 -20.46
C PRO A 150 -12.41 -18.32 -21.79
N ALA A 151 -12.76 -19.60 -21.76
CA ALA A 151 -13.03 -20.38 -22.96
C ALA A 151 -14.07 -19.61 -23.81
N PRO A 152 -13.91 -19.53 -25.13
CA PRO A 152 -14.84 -18.80 -25.98
C PRO A 152 -16.25 -19.37 -25.75
N GLU A 153 -17.16 -18.52 -25.29
CA GLU A 153 -18.58 -18.84 -25.12
C GLU A 153 -19.11 -19.44 -26.42
N ALA A 154 -19.57 -20.69 -26.32
CA ALA A 154 -20.29 -21.35 -27.40
C ALA A 154 -21.54 -20.51 -27.73
N GLU A 155 -21.66 -20.12 -29.00
CA GLU A 155 -22.83 -19.43 -29.54
C GLU A 155 -24.14 -20.12 -29.10
N PRO A 156 -25.19 -19.37 -28.75
CA PRO A 156 -26.46 -19.96 -28.40
C PRO A 156 -27.08 -20.66 -29.61
N SER A 157 -27.32 -21.97 -29.48
CA SER A 157 -28.02 -22.80 -30.45
C SER A 157 -29.39 -22.22 -30.82
N PRO A 158 -29.83 -22.32 -32.09
CA PRO A 158 -31.11 -21.79 -32.53
C PRO A 158 -32.29 -22.51 -31.86
N PRO A 159 -33.43 -21.82 -31.63
CA PRO A 159 -34.59 -22.43 -30.97
C PRO A 159 -35.19 -23.55 -31.82
N ALA A 160 -35.54 -24.66 -31.16
CA ALA A 160 -36.16 -25.83 -31.76
C ALA A 160 -37.58 -25.53 -32.29
N PRO A 161 -38.04 -26.20 -33.36
CA PRO A 161 -39.39 -25.99 -33.89
C PRO A 161 -40.45 -26.53 -32.93
N GLU A 162 -41.50 -25.74 -32.68
CA GLU A 162 -42.71 -26.17 -31.99
C GLU A 162 -43.37 -27.33 -32.76
N ALA A 163 -43.60 -28.47 -32.08
CA ALA A 163 -44.30 -29.62 -32.65
C ALA A 163 -45.34 -30.17 -31.66
N GLU A 164 -46.60 -29.86 -32.00
CA GLU A 164 -47.89 -30.53 -31.81
C GLU A 164 -48.30 -31.25 -30.50
N PRO A 165 -49.59 -31.11 -30.11
CA PRO A 165 -50.15 -31.78 -28.94
C PRO A 165 -50.40 -33.28 -29.17
N SER A 166 -50.05 -34.07 -28.16
CA SER A 166 -50.11 -35.54 -28.14
C SER A 166 -51.52 -36.12 -28.40
N PRO A 167 -51.65 -37.19 -29.20
CA PRO A 167 -52.90 -37.94 -29.32
C PRO A 167 -53.11 -38.90 -28.12
N PRO A 168 -54.37 -39.33 -27.87
CA PRO A 168 -54.74 -40.06 -26.65
C PRO A 168 -54.26 -41.52 -26.65
N VAL A 169 -54.00 -42.02 -25.44
CA VAL A 169 -53.45 -43.34 -25.10
C VAL A 169 -54.43 -44.46 -25.48
N PRO A 170 -54.00 -45.52 -26.22
CA PRO A 170 -54.75 -46.75 -26.34
C PRO A 170 -54.44 -47.74 -25.20
N GLU A 171 -55.52 -48.41 -24.80
CA GLU A 171 -55.69 -49.37 -23.72
C GLU A 171 -54.98 -50.73 -23.96
N ALA A 172 -54.82 -51.47 -22.87
CA ALA A 172 -54.06 -52.71 -22.66
C ALA A 172 -54.14 -53.81 -23.74
N ALA A 173 -53.00 -54.50 -23.96
CA ALA A 173 -52.98 -55.88 -24.45
C ALA A 173 -51.69 -56.62 -24.01
N THR A 174 -51.84 -57.41 -22.95
CA THR A 174 -51.37 -58.79 -22.77
C THR A 174 -50.02 -59.22 -23.37
N SER A 175 -49.02 -59.42 -22.51
CA SER A 175 -47.77 -60.15 -22.81
C SER A 175 -48.00 -61.66 -23.04
N PRO A 176 -47.35 -62.31 -24.02
CA PRO A 176 -47.17 -63.76 -24.04
C PRO A 176 -45.81 -64.21 -23.46
N PRO A 177 -45.67 -65.50 -23.06
CA PRO A 177 -44.68 -65.94 -22.08
C PRO A 177 -43.33 -66.39 -22.69
N ALA A 178 -42.33 -66.40 -21.80
CA ALA A 178 -40.95 -66.82 -22.05
C ALA A 178 -40.84 -68.31 -22.45
N ALA A 179 -40.15 -68.57 -23.56
CA ALA A 179 -39.72 -69.91 -23.94
C ALA A 179 -38.29 -70.16 -23.43
N SER A 180 -38.21 -70.96 -22.37
CA SER A 180 -36.97 -71.55 -21.83
C SER A 180 -36.60 -72.76 -22.68
N GLY A 181 -35.53 -72.65 -23.47
CA GLY A 181 -34.96 -73.77 -24.23
C GLY A 181 -34.09 -74.66 -23.33
N ASP A 182 -34.57 -75.87 -23.09
CA ASP A 182 -33.95 -76.94 -22.30
C ASP A 182 -33.01 -77.80 -23.17
N ARG A 183 -31.89 -78.22 -22.56
CA ARG A 183 -31.16 -79.52 -22.68
C ARG A 183 -30.98 -80.26 -24.03
N ARG A 184 -29.68 -80.46 -24.33
CA ARG A 184 -28.94 -81.75 -24.53
C ARG A 184 -29.33 -82.67 -25.71
N PRO A 185 -28.53 -83.72 -26.03
CA PRO A 185 -27.26 -84.21 -25.44
C PRO A 185 -26.00 -83.99 -26.26
#